data_AF-A0A2N1PB47-F1
#
_entry.id   AF-A0A2N1PB47-F1
#
_cell.length_a   1.000
_cell.length_b   1.000
_cell.length_c   1.000
_cell.angle_alpha   90.00
_cell.angle_beta   90.00
_cell.angle_gamma   90.00
#
_symmetry.space_group_name_H-M   'P 1'
#
loop_
_entity.id
_entity.type
_entity.pdbx_description
1 polymer ?
#
loop_
_entity_poly.entity_id
_entity_poly.type
_entity_poly.pdbx_seq_one_letter_code
_entity_poly.pdbx_strand_id
1 'polypeptide(L)' 'MILAVTCGDSDNPIYSGQNPFPAVSGPGLYIPDTTFDFGYVPQFGTISHKYRMYSVGDDTLNILQIRPG' A
#
# COMPACT_ATOMS: atom_id res chain seq x y z
N MET A 1 -0.64 -13.48 10.88
CA MET A 1 -0.33 -14.64 10.01
C MET A 1 -0.61 -14.19 8.59
N ILE A 2 0.42 -13.80 7.85
CA ILE A 2 0.30 -13.31 6.47
C ILE A 2 0.95 -14.35 5.57
N LEU A 3 0.19 -14.85 4.60
CA LEU A 3 0.66 -15.76 3.57
C LEU A 3 1.46 -14.95 2.53
N ALA A 4 2.68 -15.37 2.20
CA ALA A 4 3.42 -14.86 1.05
C ALA A 4 3.16 -15.78 -0.16
N VAL A 5 2.74 -15.20 -1.28
CA VAL A 5 2.67 -15.89 -2.58
C VAL A 5 4.05 -15.81 -3.22
N THR A 6 4.70 -16.94 -3.44
CA THR A 6 5.97 -17.02 -4.16
C THR A 6 5.68 -16.97 -5.66
N CYS A 7 5.96 -15.84 -6.33
CA CYS A 7 6.12 -15.84 -7.78
C CYS A 7 7.50 -16.43 -8.11
N GLY A 8 7.56 -17.75 -8.25
CA GLY A 8 8.73 -18.45 -8.76
C GLY A 8 8.38 -19.06 -10.11
N ASP A 9 8.76 -18.39 -11.20
CA ASP A 9 8.85 -19.04 -12.51
C ASP A 9 10.10 -19.92 -12.49
N SER A 10 9.92 -21.23 -12.70
CA SER A 10 10.94 -22.26 -12.50
C SER A 10 12.00 -22.36 -13.60
N ASP A 11 12.04 -21.46 -14.58
CA ASP A 11 12.81 -21.68 -15.82
C ASP A 11 13.76 -20.53 -16.17
N ASN A 12 14.71 -20.15 -15.29
CA ASN A 12 15.88 -19.41 -15.77
C ASN A 12 17.17 -19.64 -14.94
N PRO A 13 18.14 -20.44 -15.45
CA PRO A 13 19.34 -20.81 -14.71
C PRO A 13 20.54 -19.86 -14.97
N ILE A 14 20.38 -18.54 -14.86
CA ILE A 14 21.51 -17.60 -14.93
C ILE A 14 21.23 -16.28 -14.21
N TYR A 15 21.59 -16.20 -12.93
CA TYR A 15 21.83 -14.93 -12.23
C TYR A 15 23.22 -14.94 -11.58
N SER A 16 24.22 -14.53 -12.36
CA SER A 16 25.56 -14.12 -11.89
C SER A 16 25.50 -12.64 -11.48
N GLY A 17 25.05 -12.37 -10.25
CA GLY A 17 24.96 -11.00 -9.72
C GLY A 17 23.85 -10.82 -8.68
N GLN A 18 23.93 -11.56 -7.56
CA GLN A 18 22.97 -11.45 -6.47
C GLN A 18 23.01 -10.05 -5.84
N ASN A 19 22.01 -9.21 -6.12
CA ASN A 19 21.48 -8.36 -5.06
C ASN A 19 20.54 -9.28 -4.25
N PRO A 20 20.82 -9.60 -2.97
CA PRO A 20 20.12 -10.66 -2.23
C PRO A 20 18.66 -10.34 -1.86
N PHE A 21 18.12 -9.23 -2.37
CA PHE A 21 16.74 -8.84 -2.19
C PHE A 21 16.07 -8.85 -3.56
N PRO A 22 14.97 -9.60 -3.77
CA PRO A 22 14.11 -9.30 -4.91
C PRO A 22 13.73 -7.83 -4.78
N ALA A 23 14.10 -7.00 -5.76
CA ALA A 23 13.51 -5.69 -5.86
C ALA A 23 12.01 -5.96 -6.02
N VAL A 24 11.25 -5.77 -4.94
CA VAL A 24 9.81 -5.95 -4.93
C VAL A 24 9.25 -4.79 -5.75
N SER A 25 9.36 -4.90 -7.06
CA SER A 25 8.71 -4.01 -8.01
C SER A 25 7.26 -4.42 -8.02
N GLY A 26 6.44 -3.67 -7.30
CA GLY A 26 5.01 -3.88 -7.21
C GLY A 26 4.29 -2.58 -6.89
N PRO A 27 2.97 -2.56 -7.03
CA PRO A 27 2.18 -1.38 -6.72
C PRO A 27 2.26 -1.12 -5.21
N GLY A 28 2.85 0.01 -4.82
CA GLY A 28 2.93 0.44 -3.43
C GLY A 28 2.04 1.65 -3.16
N LEU A 29 1.53 1.74 -1.93
CA LEU A 29 0.67 2.81 -1.48
C LEU A 29 1.29 3.44 -0.24
N TYR A 30 1.43 4.75 -0.25
CA TYR A 30 1.88 5.54 0.89
C TYR A 30 0.78 6.45 1.37
N ILE A 31 0.47 6.32 2.66
CA ILE A 31 -0.48 7.15 3.37
C ILE A 31 0.31 7.89 4.45
N PRO A 32 0.47 9.22 4.34
CA PRO A 32 1.26 10.00 5.30
C PRO A 32 0.62 10.01 6.70
N ASP A 33 -0.71 10.10 6.76
CA ASP A 33 -1.46 10.17 8.02
C ASP A 33 -2.33 8.93 8.19
N THR A 34 -1.91 8.01 9.05
CA THR A 34 -2.67 6.79 9.39
C THR A 34 -3.68 7.01 10.51
N THR A 35 -3.58 8.15 11.20
CA THR A 35 -4.41 8.50 12.35
C THR A 35 -4.75 9.99 12.30
N PHE A 36 -6.03 10.33 12.48
CA PHE A 36 -6.49 11.71 12.61
C PHE A 36 -7.34 11.86 13.85
N ASP A 37 -7.02 12.84 14.70
CA ASP A 37 -7.84 13.20 15.85
C ASP A 37 -8.74 14.37 15.47
N PHE A 38 -10.06 14.14 15.55
CA PHE A 38 -11.07 15.15 15.28
C PHE A 38 -11.23 16.15 16.43
N GLY A 39 -10.71 15.85 17.62
CA GLY A 39 -10.81 16.71 18.80
C GLY A 39 -12.24 16.86 19.31
N TYR A 40 -12.60 18.08 19.74
CA TYR A 40 -13.92 18.38 20.27
C TYR A 40 -14.95 18.59 19.16
N VAL A 41 -15.91 17.68 19.06
CA VAL A 41 -16.99 17.72 18.08
C VAL A 41 -18.26 18.29 18.72
N PRO A 42 -18.76 19.46 18.28
CA PRO A 42 -20.01 20.02 18.81
C PRO A 42 -21.22 19.16 18.40
N GLN A 43 -22.26 19.20 19.23
CA GLN A 43 -23.50 18.46 18.97
C GLN A 43 -24.13 18.93 17.65
N PHE A 44 -24.56 17.98 16.82
CA PHE A 44 -25.11 18.21 15.47
C PHE A 44 -24.12 18.77 14.43
N GLY A 45 -22.81 18.69 14.67
CA GLY A 45 -21.79 19.04 13.68
C GLY A 45 -21.50 17.92 12.68
N THR A 46 -21.36 18.26 11.40
CA THR A 46 -20.81 17.37 10.37
C THR A 46 -19.32 17.63 10.21
N ILE A 47 -18.51 16.56 10.26
CA ILE A 47 -17.08 16.66 10.02
C ILE A 47 -16.72 15.94 8.73
N SER A 48 -15.82 16.54 7.96
CA SER A 48 -15.26 15.94 6.75
C SER A 48 -13.75 16.08 6.78
N HIS A 49 -13.05 14.96 6.65
CA HIS A 49 -11.60 14.92 6.55
C HIS A 49 -11.18 14.30 5.22
N LYS A 50 -10.18 14.89 4.57
CA LYS A 50 -9.69 14.46 3.24
C LYS A 50 -8.26 13.96 3.39
N TYR A 51 -8.05 12.68 3.12
CA TYR A 51 -6.71 12.09 3.07
C TYR A 51 -6.11 12.20 1.67
N ARG A 52 -4.81 12.49 1.61
CA ARG A 52 -4.01 12.33 0.39
C ARG A 52 -3.26 11.02 0.47
N MET A 53 -3.33 10.23 -0.59
CA MET A 53 -2.60 8.99 -0.72
C MET A 53 -1.73 9.06 -1.97
N TYR A 54 -0.53 8.49 -1.89
CA TYR A 54 0.46 8.51 -2.96
C TYR A 54 0.71 7.09 -3.44
N SER A 55 0.68 6.89 -4.76
CA SER A 55 1.17 5.65 -5.36
C SER A 55 2.70 5.70 -5.33
N VAL A 56 3.31 4.82 -4.54
CA VAL A 56 4.75 4.66 -4.41
C VAL A 56 5.14 3.27 -4.87
N GLY A 57 5.20 3.07 -6.17
CA GLY A 57 5.58 1.81 -6.76
C GLY A 57 5.91 1.99 -8.24
N ASP A 58 6.59 0.99 -8.79
CA ASP A 58 7.00 0.97 -10.19
C ASP A 58 5.92 0.39 -11.11
N ASP A 59 4.75 0.04 -10.54
CA ASP A 59 3.62 -0.58 -11.23
C ASP A 59 2.29 0.14 -10.91
N THR A 60 1.25 -0.15 -11.70
CA THR A 60 -0.07 0.48 -11.62
C THR A 60 -0.85 0.02 -10.40
N LEU A 61 -1.21 0.95 -9.52
CA LEU A 61 -2.06 0.68 -8.36
C LEU A 61 -3.55 0.91 -8.67
N ASN A 62 -4.36 -0.15 -8.59
CA ASN A 62 -5.81 -0.08 -8.74
C ASN A 62 -6.52 -0.26 -7.39
N ILE A 63 -7.38 0.69 -7.02
CA ILE A 63 -8.20 0.60 -5.81
C ILE A 63 -9.48 -0.20 -6.13
N LEU A 64 -9.57 -1.43 -5.62
CA LEU A 64 -10.68 -2.34 -5.94
C LEU A 64 -11.89 -2.18 -5.02
N GLN A 65 -11.65 -1.89 -3.75
CA GLN A 65 -12.71 -1.76 -2.75
C GLN A 65 -12.29 -0.81 -1.63
N ILE A 66 -13.21 0.03 -1.20
CA ILE A 66 -13.08 0.87 0.00
C ILE A 66 -14.09 0.36 1.03
N ARG A 67 -13.64 0.08 2.25
CA ARG A 67 -14.50 -0.30 3.38
C ARG A 67 -14.50 0.83 4.41
N PRO A 68 -15.50 1.72 4.41
CA PRO A 68 -15.71 2.64 5.51
C PRO A 68 -16.21 1.86 6.73
N GLY A 69 -15.61 2.10 7.90
CA GLY A 69 -16.02 1.56 9.19
C GLY A 69 -16.99 2.48 9.91
#